data_AF-A0AAW9YVG2-F1
#
_entry.id   AF-A0AAW9YVG2-F1
#
_cell.length_a   1.000
_cell.length_b   1.000
_cell.length_c   1.000
_cell.angle_alpha   90.00
_cell.angle_beta   90.00
_cell.angle_gamma   90.00
#
_symmetry.space_group_name_H-M   'P 1'
#
loop_
_entity.id
_entity.type
_entity.pdbx_description
1 polymer ?
#
loop_
_entity_poly.entity_id
_entity_poly.type
_entity_poly.pdbx_seq_one_letter_code
_entity_poly.pdbx_strand_id
1 'polypeptide(L)' 'YYRDIKGNFIFSDVRFDLGAHKINKGDKLAQLVIVPIWTPALQEVDEFSEVSERGEKGFGSSGF' A
#
# COMPACT_ATOMS: atom_id res chain seq x y z
N TYR A 1 3.24 21.19 20.85
CA TYR A 1 2.30 21.16 19.71
C TYR A 1 2.35 19.77 19.07
N TYR A 2 1.29 19.36 18.38
CA TYR A 2 1.25 18.12 17.57
C TYR A 2 0.52 18.42 16.26
N ARG A 3 0.50 17.48 15.31
CA ARG A 3 -0.34 17.59 14.10
C ARG A 3 -1.61 16.74 14.20
N ASP A 4 -2.74 17.23 13.73
CA ASP A 4 -3.91 16.37 13.51
C ASP A 4 -3.72 15.50 12.25
N ILE A 5 -4.63 14.56 11.99
CA ILE A 5 -4.56 13.68 10.80
C ILE A 5 -4.66 14.42 9.45
N LYS A 6 -5.02 15.70 9.45
CA LYS A 6 -5.05 16.57 8.26
C LYS A 6 -3.78 17.40 8.12
N GLY A 7 -2.84 17.28 9.05
CA GLY A 7 -1.57 18.00 9.07
C GLY A 7 -1.63 19.36 9.77
N ASN A 8 -2.75 19.75 10.39
CA ASN A 8 -2.88 21.04 11.07
C ASN A 8 -2.11 21.02 12.40
N PHE A 9 -1.41 22.11 12.70
CA PHE A 9 -0.72 22.29 13.98
C PHE A 9 -1.71 22.61 15.10
N ILE A 10 -1.66 21.84 16.20
CA ILE A 10 -2.44 22.07 17.41
C ILE A 10 -1.50 22.31 18.59
N PHE A 11 -1.70 23.44 19.27
CA PHE A 11 -0.98 23.76 20.50
C PHE A 11 -1.53 22.90 21.66
N SER A 12 -0.61 22.43 22.51
CA SER A 12 -0.90 21.54 23.63
C SER A 12 0.07 21.85 24.75
N ASP A 13 -0.41 21.80 25.98
CA ASP A 13 0.38 21.96 27.20
C ASP A 13 1.26 20.73 27.50
N VAL A 14 0.93 19.59 26.88
CA VAL A 14 1.75 18.37 26.90
C VAL A 14 2.77 18.39 25.75
N ARG A 15 4.02 17.96 26.03
CA ARG A 15 5.07 17.77 25.04
C ARG A 15 4.85 16.47 24.26
N PHE A 16 5.03 16.55 22.94
CA PHE A 16 5.00 15.41 22.03
C PHE A 16 6.30 15.36 21.23
N ASP A 17 6.65 14.17 20.74
CA ASP A 17 7.79 14.00 19.85
C ASP A 17 7.62 14.78 18.55
N LEU A 18 8.74 15.24 17.99
CA LEU A 18 8.74 15.96 16.73
C LEU A 18 8.21 15.04 15.63
N GLY A 19 7.13 15.47 14.98
CA GLY A 19 6.49 14.74 13.91
C GLY A 19 5.27 13.91 14.33
N ALA A 20 4.94 13.89 15.63
CA ALA A 20 3.76 13.19 16.13
C ALA A 20 2.46 13.70 15.50
N HIS A 21 1.60 12.74 15.14
CA HIS A 21 0.22 12.99 14.75
C HIS A 21 -0.72 12.45 15.84
N LYS A 22 -1.64 13.27 16.31
CA LYS A 22 -2.66 12.82 17.27
C LYS A 22 -3.82 12.19 16.51
N ILE A 23 -4.06 10.92 16.81
CA ILE A 23 -5.20 10.15 16.34
C ILE A 23 -6.28 10.21 17.42
N ASN A 24 -7.50 10.55 17.01
CA ASN A 24 -8.67 10.58 17.86
C ASN A 24 -9.62 9.43 17.54
N LYS A 25 -10.50 9.09 18.49
CA LYS A 25 -11.57 8.12 18.25
C LYS A 25 -12.46 8.62 17.10
N GLY A 26 -12.60 7.79 16.06
CA GLY A 26 -13.39 8.10 14.87
C GLY A 26 -12.59 8.61 13.67
N ASP A 27 -11.28 8.85 13.83
CA ASP A 27 -10.41 9.20 12.71
C ASP A 27 -10.29 8.04 11.71
N LYS A 28 -10.43 8.35 10.42
CA LYS A 28 -10.27 7.38 9.32
C LYS A 28 -8.79 7.30 8.92
N LEU A 29 -8.11 6.23 9.33
CA LEU A 29 -6.66 6.05 9.11
C LEU A 29 -6.32 5.21 7.89
N ALA A 30 -7.26 4.39 7.44
CA ALA A 30 -7.08 3.45 6.36
C ALA A 30 -8.41 3.20 5.66
N GLN A 31 -8.34 2.54 4.50
CA GLN A 31 -9.50 2.12 3.75
C GLN A 31 -9.38 0.62 3.43
N LEU A 32 -10.45 -0.12 3.69
CA LEU A 32 -10.57 -1.52 3.27
C LEU A 32 -11.00 -1.57 1.80
N VAL A 33 -10.32 -2.39 1.01
CA VAL A 33 -10.69 -2.70 -0.37
C VAL A 33 -10.95 -4.21 -0.45
N ILE A 34 -12.11 -4.60 -0.95
CA ILE A 34 -12.50 -6.01 -1.13
C ILE A 34 -12.63 -6.25 -2.62
N VAL A 35 -11.78 -7.15 -3.14
CA VAL A 35 -11.75 -7.55 -4.55
C VAL A 35 -11.74 -9.08 -4.63
N PRO A 36 -12.37 -9.66 -5.67
CA PRO A 36 -12.29 -11.10 -5.88
C PRO A 36 -10.84 -11.51 -6.16
N ILE A 37 -10.41 -12.61 -5.55
CA ILE A 37 -9.12 -13.25 -5.84
C ILE A 37 -9.33 -14.70 -6.22
N TRP A 38 -8.39 -15.24 -6.99
CA TRP A 38 -8.31 -16.66 -7.28
C TRP A 38 -7.15 -17.26 -6.47
N THR A 39 -7.41 -18.37 -5.80
CA THR A 39 -6.39 -19.13 -5.04
C THR A 39 -6.23 -20.53 -5.65
N PRO A 40 -5.63 -20.64 -6.85
CA PRO A 40 -5.44 -21.94 -7.50
C PRO A 40 -4.39 -22.77 -6.76
N ALA A 41 -4.44 -24.10 -6.93
CA ALA A 41 -3.34 -24.97 -6.53
C ALA A 41 -2.13 -24.72 -7.46
N LEU A 42 -0.92 -24.69 -6.89
CA LEU A 42 0.30 -24.57 -7.67
C LEU A 42 0.63 -25.92 -8.30
N GLN A 43 0.93 -25.90 -9.60
CA GLN A 43 1.40 -27.05 -10.36
C GLN A 43 2.82 -26.78 -10.85
N GLU A 44 3.76 -27.61 -10.41
CA GLU A 44 5.14 -27.57 -10.87
C GLU A 44 5.24 -28.20 -12.26
N VAL A 45 6.01 -27.56 -13.16
CA VAL A 45 6.27 -28.01 -14.54
C VAL A 45 7.71 -27.67 -14.89
N ASP A 46 8.32 -28.46 -15.76
CA ASP A 46 9.69 -28.20 -16.23
C ASP A 46 9.75 -26.97 -17.15
N GLU A 47 8.75 -26.80 -18.01
CA GLU A 47 8.62 -25.68 -18.95
C GLU A 47 7.15 -25.24 -19.12
N PHE A 48 6.93 -23.97 -19.46
CA PHE A 48 5.59 -23.46 -19.79
C PHE A 48 5.14 -23.95 -21.17
N SER A 49 3.84 -24.23 -21.32
CA SER A 49 3.29 -24.74 -22.58
C SER A 49 3.32 -23.74 -23.73
N GLU A 50 3.34 -22.44 -23.43
CA GLU A 50 3.30 -21.37 -24.43
C GLU A 50 4.16 -20.18 -24.02
N VAL A 51 4.82 -19.57 -25.01
CA VAL A 51 5.52 -18.28 -24.86
C VAL A 51 4.63 -17.17 -25.41
N SER A 52 4.16 -16.29 -24.53
CA SER A 52 3.36 -15.13 -24.94
C SER A 52 4.20 -14.08 -25.68
N GLU A 53 3.57 -13.16 -26.40
CA GLU A 53 4.24 -12.01 -27.04
C GLU A 53 5.05 -11.16 -26.06
N ARG A 54 4.65 -11.14 -24.77
CA ARG A 54 5.37 -10.46 -23.70
C ARG A 54 6.66 -11.18 -23.33
N GLY A 55 6.67 -12.52 -23.39
CA GLY A 55 7.78 -13.35 -22.92
C GLY A 55 8.18 -13.02 -21.48
N GLU A 56 9.49 -12.95 -21.25
CA GLU A 56 10.09 -12.68 -19.93
C GLU A 56 10.19 -11.18 -19.59
N LYS A 57 9.74 -10.29 -20.48
CA LYS A 57 9.93 -8.85 -20.36
C LYS A 57 9.18 -8.30 -19.14
N GLY A 58 9.85 -7.52 -18.29
CA GLY A 58 9.28 -6.85 -17.11
C GLY A 58 9.99 -5.52 -16.82
N PHE A 59 9.64 -4.85 -15.72
CA PHE A 59 10.36 -3.65 -15.22
C PHE A 59 10.53 -2.51 -16.25
N GLY A 60 9.42 -2.05 -16.85
CA GLY A 60 9.49 -0.94 -17.80
C GLY A 60 10.08 -1.29 -19.16
N SER A 61 10.13 -2.58 -19.51
CA SER A 61 10.63 -3.10 -20.79
C SER A 61 9.92 -2.57 -22.05
N SER A 62 8.76 -1.93 -21.91
CA SER A 62 8.04 -1.26 -23.00
C SER A 62 8.57 0.15 -23.29
N GLY A 63 9.53 0.64 -22.51
CA GLY A 63 10.00 2.02 -22.60
C GLY A 63 9.10 3.02 -21.87
N PHE A 64 9.44 4.30 -22.03
CA PHE A 64 8.75 5.47 -21.49
C PHE A 64 8.03 6.23 -22.61
#